data_AF-W5SFL8-F1
#
_entry.id   AF-W5SFL8-F1
#
_cell.length_a   1.000
_cell.length_b   1.000
_cell.length_c   1.000
_cell.angle_alpha   90.00
_cell.angle_beta   90.00
_cell.angle_gamma   90.00
#
_symmetry.space_group_name_H-M   'P 1'
#
loop_
_entity.id
_entity.type
_entity.pdbx_description
1 polymer ?
#
loop_
_entity_poly.entity_id
_entity_poly.type
_entity_poly.pdbx_seq_one_letter_code
_entity_poly.pdbx_strand_id
1 'polypeptide(L)'
;MYVNLFIKLKLKDMLRIKKTYDDYAVYFKEGRLNDSEIAKELGVSRVNVGKMRRKWESLKDDPHYYITNTSKLTISENTFNNMLARSFKIETQANRLKNQVEIEKNKIAFLLLIYITPPHP
;
A
#
# COMPACT_ATOMS: atom_id res chain seq x y z
N MET A 1 17.64 -8.53 -5.50
CA MET A 1 16.93 -9.55 -4.68
C MET A 1 16.13 -8.93 -3.52
N TYR A 2 16.67 -7.96 -2.77
CA TYR A 2 16.00 -7.36 -1.59
C TYR A 2 14.72 -6.54 -1.87
N VAL A 3 14.64 -5.83 -2.99
CA VAL A 3 13.45 -5.02 -3.35
C VAL A 3 12.18 -5.88 -3.46
N ASN A 4 12.32 -7.09 -4.01
CA ASN A 4 11.20 -8.00 -4.21
C ASN A 4 10.72 -8.60 -2.87
N LEU A 5 11.64 -8.87 -1.93
CA LEU A 5 11.31 -9.33 -0.58
C LEU A 5 10.62 -8.22 0.24
N PHE A 6 11.09 -6.99 0.13
CA PHE A 6 10.49 -5.83 0.82
C PHE A 6 9.07 -5.54 0.33
N ILE A 7 8.84 -5.57 -0.99
CA ILE A 7 7.48 -5.43 -1.56
C ILE A 7 6.59 -6.57 -1.10
N LYS A 8 7.08 -7.83 -1.10
CA LYS A 8 6.31 -9.00 -0.66
C LYS A 8 5.93 -8.94 0.82
N LEU A 9 6.82 -8.42 1.68
CA LEU A 9 6.55 -8.19 3.10
C LEU A 9 5.53 -7.05 3.30
N LYS A 10 5.69 -5.93 2.60
CA LYS A 10 4.73 -4.81 2.65
C LYS A 10 3.34 -5.22 2.16
N LEU A 11 3.24 -6.00 1.09
CA LEU A 11 1.97 -6.56 0.61
C LEU A 11 1.35 -7.54 1.62
N LYS A 12 2.18 -8.36 2.28
CA LYS A 12 1.73 -9.27 3.35
C LYS A 12 1.18 -8.52 4.57
N ASP A 13 1.77 -7.38 4.92
CA ASP A 13 1.28 -6.51 5.99
C ASP A 13 0.02 -5.75 5.58
N MET A 14 -0.11 -5.35 4.30
CA MET A 14 -1.37 -4.81 3.78
C MET A 14 -2.49 -5.87 3.74
N LEU A 15 -2.17 -7.15 3.51
CA LEU A 15 -3.12 -8.26 3.62
C LEU A 15 -3.57 -8.51 5.06
N ARG A 16 -2.74 -8.16 6.05
CA ARG A 16 -3.05 -8.22 7.50
C ARG A 16 -3.86 -7.02 8.01
N ILE A 17 -4.17 -6.04 7.16
CA ILE A 17 -5.07 -4.95 7.52
C ILE A 17 -6.40 -5.58 7.96
N LYS A 18 -6.86 -5.17 9.14
CA LYS A 18 -8.14 -5.61 9.71
C LYS A 18 -9.23 -5.39 8.67
N LYS A 19 -9.87 -6.49 8.24
CA LYS A 19 -10.95 -6.42 7.26
C LYS A 19 -12.08 -5.55 7.80
N THR A 20 -12.40 -4.53 7.03
CA THR A 20 -13.48 -3.59 7.29
C THR A 20 -14.81 -4.26 6.94
N TYR A 21 -15.92 -3.69 7.42
CA TYR A 21 -17.24 -4.20 7.07
C TYR A 21 -17.49 -4.18 5.54
N ASP A 22 -17.01 -3.15 4.85
CA ASP A 22 -17.19 -2.98 3.41
C ASP A 22 -16.51 -4.11 2.62
N ASP A 23 -15.37 -4.62 3.10
CA ASP A 23 -14.68 -5.76 2.50
C ASP A 23 -15.56 -7.03 2.48
N TYR A 24 -16.45 -7.21 3.47
CA TYR A 24 -17.43 -8.31 3.48
C TYR A 24 -18.66 -8.00 2.63
N ALA A 25 -19.15 -6.75 2.69
CA ALA A 25 -20.40 -6.33 2.06
C ALA A 25 -20.40 -6.53 0.54
N VAL A 26 -19.24 -6.40 -0.12
CA VAL A 26 -19.08 -6.68 -1.56
C VAL A 26 -19.50 -8.11 -1.89
N TYR A 27 -18.98 -9.11 -1.17
CA TYR A 27 -19.31 -10.51 -1.40
C TYR A 27 -20.77 -10.84 -1.10
N PHE A 28 -21.35 -10.22 -0.06
CA PHE A 28 -22.76 -10.42 0.27
C PHE A 28 -23.69 -9.85 -0.79
N LYS A 29 -23.34 -8.69 -1.36
CA LYS A 29 -24.09 -8.04 -2.44
C LYS A 29 -24.01 -8.85 -3.74
N GLU A 30 -22.85 -9.41 -4.06
CA GLU A 30 -22.68 -10.25 -5.25
C GLU A 30 -23.38 -11.61 -5.13
N GLY A 31 -23.46 -12.18 -3.92
CA GLY A 31 -24.20 -13.42 -3.64
C GLY A 31 -23.60 -14.69 -4.25
N ARG A 32 -22.40 -14.60 -4.84
CA ARG A 32 -21.76 -15.72 -5.58
C ARG A 32 -20.97 -16.69 -4.71
N LEU A 33 -20.53 -16.24 -3.53
CA LEU A 33 -19.68 -17.03 -2.63
C LEU A 33 -20.39 -17.35 -1.32
N ASN A 34 -20.16 -18.57 -0.82
CA ASN A 34 -20.60 -18.97 0.51
C ASN A 34 -19.63 -18.50 1.61
N ASP A 35 -20.06 -18.55 2.87
CA ASP A 35 -19.27 -18.05 4.01
C ASP A 35 -17.88 -18.67 4.15
N SER A 36 -17.70 -19.92 3.72
CA SER A 36 -16.41 -20.60 3.80
C SER A 36 -15.45 -20.10 2.72
N GLU A 37 -15.96 -19.81 1.52
CA GLU A 37 -15.19 -19.23 0.42
C GLU A 37 -14.76 -17.80 0.75
N ILE A 38 -15.69 -16.99 1.25
CA ILE A 38 -15.41 -15.62 1.71
C ILE A 38 -14.38 -15.62 2.83
N ALA A 39 -14.49 -16.56 3.79
CA ALA A 39 -13.53 -16.69 4.88
C ALA A 39 -12.11 -16.99 4.38
N LYS A 40 -11.99 -17.89 3.40
CA LYS A 40 -10.71 -18.25 2.78
C LYS A 40 -10.11 -17.07 2.01
N GLU A 41 -10.93 -16.35 1.26
CA GLU A 41 -10.49 -15.23 0.43
C GLU A 41 -10.07 -14.01 1.26
N LEU A 42 -10.83 -13.71 2.31
CA LEU A 42 -10.52 -12.62 3.23
C LEU A 42 -9.47 -13.00 4.29
N GLY A 43 -9.11 -14.28 4.42
CA GLY A 43 -8.16 -14.76 5.43
C GLY A 43 -8.67 -14.61 6.86
N VAL A 44 -9.98 -14.84 7.08
CA VAL A 44 -10.67 -14.64 8.36
C VAL A 44 -11.44 -15.89 8.77
N SER A 45 -11.93 -15.94 10.01
CA SER A 45 -12.76 -17.07 10.44
C SER A 45 -14.15 -17.02 9.81
N ARG A 46 -14.70 -18.18 9.44
CA ARG A 46 -16.09 -18.32 8.97
C ARG A 46 -17.11 -17.73 9.95
N VAL A 47 -16.84 -17.84 11.26
CA VAL A 47 -17.66 -17.23 12.31
C VAL A 47 -17.71 -15.71 12.17
N ASN A 48 -16.59 -15.07 11.81
CA ASN A 48 -16.55 -13.64 11.59
C ASN A 48 -17.38 -13.24 10.36
N VAL A 49 -17.29 -14.01 9.27
CA VAL A 49 -18.11 -13.80 8.07
C VAL A 49 -19.60 -13.88 8.42
N GLY A 50 -20.03 -14.91 9.15
CA GLY A 50 -21.43 -15.05 9.55
C GLY A 50 -21.94 -13.94 10.47
N LYS A 51 -21.08 -13.35 11.31
CA LYS A 51 -21.41 -12.13 12.09
C LYS A 51 -21.65 -10.93 11.17
N MET A 52 -20.78 -10.74 10.18
CA MET A 52 -20.89 -9.63 9.23
C MET A 52 -22.09 -9.81 8.30
N ARG A 53 -22.42 -11.03 7.89
CA ARG A 53 -23.59 -11.33 7.05
C ARG A 53 -24.89 -10.96 7.73
N ARG A 54 -25.06 -11.36 8.99
CA ARG A 54 -26.26 -10.98 9.79
C ARG A 54 -26.38 -9.47 9.93
N LYS A 55 -25.26 -8.78 10.18
CA LYS A 55 -25.23 -7.32 10.24
C LYS A 55 -25.61 -6.70 8.88
N TRP A 56 -25.17 -7.29 7.77
CA TRP A 56 -25.52 -6.84 6.42
C TRP A 56 -26.99 -7.07 6.08
N GLU A 57 -27.53 -8.22 6.40
CA GLU A 57 -28.95 -8.53 6.21
C GLU A 57 -29.86 -7.61 7.01
N SER A 58 -29.45 -7.19 8.22
CA SER A 58 -30.24 -6.23 9.03
C SER A 58 -30.18 -4.79 8.52
N LEU A 59 -29.20 -4.44 7.69
CA LEU A 59 -28.92 -3.07 7.28
C LEU A 59 -29.15 -2.82 5.78
N LYS A 60 -29.24 -3.87 4.96
CA LYS A 60 -29.36 -3.75 3.50
C LYS A 60 -30.63 -3.01 3.05
N ASP A 61 -31.71 -3.08 3.85
CA ASP A 61 -33.02 -2.49 3.57
C ASP A 61 -33.24 -1.14 4.29
N ASP A 62 -32.24 -0.66 5.05
CA ASP A 62 -32.28 0.62 5.76
C ASP A 62 -31.77 1.77 4.84
N PRO A 63 -32.62 2.76 4.48
CA PRO A 63 -32.22 3.90 3.66
C PRO A 63 -31.10 4.76 4.26
N HIS A 64 -30.97 4.79 5.60
CA HIS A 64 -29.95 5.59 6.30
C HIS A 64 -28.57 4.90 6.36
N TYR A 65 -28.51 3.59 6.11
CA TYR A 65 -27.27 2.82 6.15
C TYR A 65 -26.28 3.25 5.06
N TYR A 66 -26.78 3.48 3.84
CA TYR A 66 -25.94 3.93 2.73
C TYR A 66 -25.38 5.34 2.96
N ILE A 67 -26.09 6.22 3.67
CA ILE A 67 -25.71 7.63 3.85
C ILE A 67 -24.57 7.79 4.87
N THR A 68 -24.49 6.89 5.86
CA THR A 68 -23.51 7.00 6.97
C THR A 68 -22.18 6.32 6.67
N ASN A 69 -22.17 5.24 5.88
CA ASN A 69 -20.94 4.52 5.51
C ASN A 69 -20.23 5.07 4.26
N THR A 70 -20.85 5.97 3.48
CA THR A 70 -20.27 6.54 2.25
C THR A 70 -19.50 7.84 2.44
N SER A 71 -19.06 8.17 3.67
CA SER A 71 -17.92 9.10 3.84
C SER A 71 -16.60 8.51 3.31
N LYS A 72 -16.67 7.40 2.55
CA LYS A 72 -15.65 6.89 1.65
C LYS A 72 -15.30 7.97 0.62
N LEU A 73 -14.16 8.62 0.82
CA LEU A 73 -13.54 9.50 -0.17
C LEU A 73 -13.22 8.68 -1.44
N THR A 74 -14.12 8.66 -2.41
CA THR A 74 -13.85 8.11 -3.74
C THR A 74 -13.02 9.12 -4.51
N ILE A 75 -11.72 8.87 -4.62
CA ILE A 75 -10.85 9.60 -5.55
C ILE A 75 -11.07 9.03 -6.96
N SER A 76 -11.12 9.90 -7.98
CA SER A 76 -11.19 9.43 -9.36
C SER A 76 -9.90 8.73 -9.75
N GLU A 77 -9.99 7.76 -10.67
CA GLU A 77 -8.84 7.02 -11.19
C GLU A 77 -7.76 7.97 -11.75
N ASN A 78 -8.16 9.01 -12.49
CA ASN A 78 -7.25 10.05 -12.97
C ASN A 78 -6.50 10.76 -11.83
N THR A 79 -7.19 11.06 -10.72
CA THR A 79 -6.57 11.71 -9.56
C THR A 79 -5.54 10.78 -8.93
N PHE A 80 -5.88 9.51 -8.78
CA PHE A 80 -4.95 8.49 -8.27
C PHE A 80 -3.71 8.34 -9.16
N ASN A 81 -3.91 8.20 -10.48
CA ASN A 81 -2.81 8.07 -11.45
C ASN A 81 -1.90 9.31 -11.46
N ASN A 82 -2.48 10.51 -11.32
CA ASN A 82 -1.71 11.75 -11.21
C ASN A 82 -0.87 11.81 -9.93
N MET A 83 -1.43 11.38 -8.78
CA MET A 83 -0.69 11.29 -7.52
C MET A 83 0.45 10.27 -7.61
N LEU A 84 0.20 9.13 -8.26
CA LEU A 84 1.18 8.08 -8.47
C LEU A 84 2.34 8.57 -9.35
N ALA A 85 2.04 9.16 -10.51
CA ALA A 85 3.03 9.70 -11.44
C ALA A 85 3.89 10.80 -10.79
N ARG A 86 3.27 11.69 -10.00
CA ARG A 86 3.98 12.71 -9.24
C ARG A 86 4.94 12.10 -8.22
N SER A 87 4.51 11.06 -7.50
CA SER A 87 5.32 10.37 -6.50
C SER A 87 6.55 9.72 -7.13
N PHE A 88 6.38 9.00 -8.24
CA PHE A 88 7.50 8.41 -8.99
C PHE A 88 8.50 9.44 -9.52
N LYS A 89 8.00 10.60 -9.99
CA LYS A 89 8.86 11.68 -10.45
C LYS A 89 9.73 12.24 -9.31
N ILE A 90 9.13 12.46 -8.14
CA ILE A 90 9.84 12.94 -6.94
C ILE A 90 10.90 11.93 -6.51
N GLU A 91 10.56 10.64 -6.47
CA GLU A 91 11.51 9.57 -6.11
C GLU A 91 12.69 9.51 -7.09
N THR A 92 12.42 9.59 -8.39
CA THR A 92 13.46 9.61 -9.42
C THR A 92 14.39 10.81 -9.26
N GLN A 93 13.84 11.99 -8.96
CA GLN A 93 14.63 13.20 -8.72
C GLN A 93 15.49 13.08 -7.46
N ALA A 94 14.93 12.57 -6.36
CA ALA A 94 15.67 12.35 -5.12
C ALA A 94 16.84 11.38 -5.32
N ASN A 95 16.62 10.28 -6.05
CA ASN A 95 17.69 9.32 -6.36
C ASN A 95 18.79 9.92 -7.23
N ARG A 96 18.45 10.76 -8.22
CA ARG A 96 19.45 11.47 -9.04
C ARG A 96 20.30 12.42 -8.20
N LEU A 97 19.67 13.21 -7.32
CA LEU A 97 20.38 14.13 -6.42
C LEU A 97 21.28 13.36 -5.45
N LYS A 98 20.79 12.26 -4.89
CA LYS A 98 21.59 11.40 -4.01
C LYS A 98 22.84 10.88 -4.70
N ASN A 99 22.72 10.41 -5.94
CA ASN A 99 23.86 9.94 -6.72
C ASN A 99 24.86 11.07 -7.04
N GLN A 100 24.37 12.27 -7.36
CA GLN A 100 25.26 13.43 -7.57
C GLN A 100 26.05 13.78 -6.30
N VAL A 101 25.37 13.83 -5.15
CA VAL A 101 26.02 14.08 -3.86
C VAL A 101 27.08 13.03 -3.57
N GLU A 102 26.81 11.76 -3.85
CA GLU A 102 27.76 10.66 -3.64
C GLU A 102 29.00 10.81 -4.55
N ILE A 103 28.81 11.17 -5.81
CA ILE A 103 29.91 11.43 -6.75
C ILE A 103 30.79 12.58 -6.26
N GLU A 104 30.19 13.71 -5.86
CA GLU A 104 30.94 14.87 -5.36
C GLU A 104 31.67 14.57 -4.05
N LYS A 105 31.05 13.81 -3.14
CA LYS A 105 31.73 13.31 -1.93
C LYS A 105 32.96 12.48 -2.28
N ASN A 106 32.84 11.56 -3.23
CA ASN A 106 33.95 10.70 -3.65
C ASN A 106 35.08 11.51 -4.32
N LYS A 107 34.75 12.54 -5.10
CA LYS A 107 35.75 13.47 -5.67
C LYS A 107 36.51 14.21 -4.58
N ILE A 108 35.80 14.76 -3.59
CA ILE A 108 36.42 15.47 -2.46
C ILE A 108 37.31 14.52 -1.65
N ALA A 109 36.83 13.31 -1.35
CA ALA A 109 37.61 12.31 -0.63
C ALA A 109 38.89 11.92 -1.39
N PHE A 110 38.81 11.78 -2.73
CA PHE A 110 39.97 11.48 -3.57
C PHE A 110 40.99 12.63 -3.59
N LEU A 111 40.54 13.88 -3.71
CA LEU A 111 41.43 15.06 -3.65
C LEU A 111 42.12 15.18 -2.29
N LEU A 112 41.38 14.94 -1.21
CA LEU A 112 41.94 14.89 0.14
C LEU A 112 43.02 13.81 0.25
N LEU A 113 42.76 12.61 -0.27
CA LEU A 113 43.73 11.51 -0.25
C LEU A 113 45.04 11.89 -0.94
N ILE A 114 44.97 12.46 -2.15
CA ILE A 114 46.16 12.92 -2.89
C ILE A 114 46.92 13.98 -2.08
N TYR A 115 46.22 14.92 -1.47
CA TYR A 115 46.84 16.03 -0.74
C TYR A 115 47.57 15.57 0.53
N ILE A 116 47.04 14.55 1.22
CA ILE A 116 47.62 14.04 2.47
C ILE A 116 48.62 12.90 2.26
N THR A 117 48.68 12.29 1.07
CA THR A 117 49.73 11.32 0.73
C THR A 117 50.99 12.05 0.26
N PRO A 118 52.12 11.98 0.99
CA PRO A 118 53.36 12.58 0.54
C PRO A 118 53.84 11.88 -0.75
N PRO A 119 54.46 12.62 -1.69
CA PRO A 119 55.09 11.99 -2.84
C PRO A 119 56.17 11.02 -2.34
N HIS A 120 56.06 9.75 -2.73
CA HIS A 120 57.13 8.80 -2.48
C HIS A 120 58.36 9.20 -3.31
N PRO A 121 59.56 9.31 -2.69
CA PRO A 121 60.81 9.65 -3.37
C PRO A 121 61.27 8.55 -4.33
#